data_AF-A0A415FXR5-F1
#
_entry.id   AF-A0A415FXR5-F1
#
_cell.length_a   1.000
_cell.length_b   1.000
_cell.length_c   1.000
_cell.angle_alpha   90.00
_cell.angle_beta   90.00
_cell.angle_gamma   90.00
#
_symmetry.space_group_name_H-M   'P 1'
#
loop_
_entity.id
_entity.type
_entity.pdbx_description
1 polymer ?
#
loop_
_entity_poly.entity_id
_entity_poly.type
_entity_poly.pdbx_seq_one_letter_code
_entity_poly.pdbx_strand_id
1 'polypeptide(L)'
;MEEKNYISNFDCSLWRIDDWGLYATKSPICINSLGCDLNAWFDVDGESFPTDKQLAAWMGFCNINPNEMKEMMIDGLTKLANKMDVLPNDVEPEFGPIFRPMVISRNAKRSIEAVRHSRKTLGKVAKSTLKCSSVVVPLQDKAPVRFIVMNFQIGRRPYEMEAVFCNERMLMVGENSGIWTRLEWINEFNIPMFNIGTALHPYWRPE
;
A
#
# COMPACT_ATOMS: atom_id res chain seq x y z
N MET A 1 -2.18 36.21 -9.74
CA MET A 1 -1.29 35.44 -10.64
C MET A 1 -1.42 34.01 -10.15
N GLU A 2 -2.22 33.18 -10.82
CA GLU A 2 -2.42 31.79 -10.41
C GLU A 2 -1.24 30.96 -10.90
N GLU A 3 -0.42 30.48 -9.97
CA GLU A 3 0.55 29.42 -10.25
C GLU A 3 -0.24 28.16 -10.63
N LYS A 4 -0.42 27.94 -11.93
CA LYS A 4 -0.89 26.66 -12.45
C LYS A 4 0.26 25.67 -12.34
N ASN A 5 0.31 24.94 -11.24
CA ASN A 5 1.14 23.75 -11.08
C ASN A 5 0.70 22.66 -12.07
N TYR A 6 1.16 22.78 -13.32
CA TYR A 6 1.08 21.74 -14.32
C TYR A 6 2.19 20.73 -14.08
N ILE A 7 1.96 19.80 -13.14
CA ILE A 7 2.59 18.49 -13.29
C ILE A 7 1.79 17.77 -14.38
N SER A 8 2.39 17.61 -15.55
CA SER A 8 1.77 16.91 -16.67
C SER A 8 1.28 15.53 -16.20
N ASN A 9 -0.04 15.31 -16.30
CA ASN A 9 -0.78 14.12 -15.87
C ASN A 9 -1.29 14.08 -14.40
N PHE A 10 -1.09 15.11 -13.59
CA PHE A 10 -1.81 15.23 -12.31
C PHE A 10 -3.08 16.08 -12.49
N ASP A 11 -4.22 15.42 -12.61
CA ASP A 11 -5.50 16.10 -12.77
C ASP A 11 -6.05 16.57 -11.42
N CYS A 12 -5.74 17.83 -11.05
CA CYS A 12 -6.22 18.47 -9.83
C CYS A 12 -7.75 18.48 -9.71
N SER A 13 -8.50 18.34 -10.81
CA SER A 13 -9.97 18.30 -10.76
C SER A 13 -10.50 17.06 -10.04
N LEU A 14 -9.70 15.99 -9.95
CA LEU A 14 -10.04 14.74 -9.26
C LEU A 14 -9.87 14.81 -7.74
N TRP A 15 -9.29 15.89 -7.20
CA TRP A 15 -8.86 15.96 -5.81
C TRP A 15 -9.51 17.09 -5.03
N ARG A 16 -9.64 16.89 -3.72
CA ARG A 16 -10.13 17.88 -2.74
C ARG A 16 -9.34 17.75 -1.46
N ILE A 17 -9.27 18.81 -0.68
CA ILE A 17 -8.88 18.70 0.72
C ILE A 17 -10.11 18.19 1.48
N ASP A 18 -9.96 17.11 2.25
CA ASP A 18 -11.02 16.58 3.10
C ASP A 18 -11.04 17.23 4.49
N ASP A 19 -12.00 16.83 5.33
CA ASP A 19 -12.20 17.39 6.66
C ASP A 19 -11.01 17.16 7.62
N TRP A 20 -10.09 16.27 7.24
CA TRP A 20 -8.88 15.94 8.00
C TRP A 20 -7.63 16.64 7.44
N GLY A 21 -7.80 17.50 6.43
CA GLY A 21 -6.68 18.20 5.78
C GLY A 21 -5.90 17.32 4.80
N LEU A 22 -6.41 16.14 4.43
CA LEU A 22 -5.75 15.27 3.45
C LEU A 22 -6.15 15.66 2.03
N TYR A 23 -5.20 15.59 1.10
CA TYR A 23 -5.49 15.81 -0.32
C TYR A 23 -6.03 14.51 -0.94
N ALA A 24 -7.35 14.38 -0.90
CA ALA A 24 -8.13 13.17 -1.18
C ALA A 24 -8.77 13.19 -2.56
N THR A 25 -9.00 12.02 -3.16
CA THR A 25 -9.84 11.91 -4.35
C THR A 25 -11.30 12.29 -4.06
N LYS A 26 -11.93 13.10 -4.93
CA LYS A 26 -13.36 13.46 -4.84
C LYS A 26 -14.29 12.25 -5.00
N SER A 27 -13.86 11.27 -5.79
CA SER A 27 -14.52 9.99 -6.04
C SER A 27 -13.45 8.93 -6.30
N PRO A 28 -13.75 7.63 -6.11
CA PRO A 28 -12.82 6.57 -6.46
C PRO A 28 -12.25 6.74 -7.88
N ILE A 29 -10.94 6.55 -8.04
CA ILE A 29 -10.24 6.67 -9.32
C ILE A 29 -9.70 5.32 -9.77
N CYS A 30 -9.74 5.05 -11.07
CA CYS A 30 -9.19 3.84 -11.65
C CYS A 30 -7.69 4.01 -11.89
N ILE A 31 -6.85 3.24 -11.19
CA ILE A 31 -5.41 3.17 -11.49
C ILE A 31 -5.18 2.02 -12.45
N ASN A 32 -4.62 2.30 -13.63
CA ASN A 32 -4.43 1.29 -14.68
C ASN A 32 -3.62 0.06 -14.21
N SER A 33 -2.55 0.29 -13.44
CA SER A 33 -1.69 -0.77 -12.90
C SER A 33 -2.46 -1.78 -12.03
N LEU A 34 -3.50 -1.32 -11.32
CA LEU A 34 -4.37 -2.16 -10.50
C LEU A 34 -5.63 -2.60 -11.25
N GLY A 35 -6.19 -1.75 -12.11
CA GLY A 35 -7.40 -2.00 -12.89
C GLY A 35 -8.67 -2.09 -12.04
N CYS A 36 -8.75 -1.36 -10.93
CA CYS A 36 -9.96 -1.13 -10.14
C CYS A 36 -10.04 0.33 -9.67
N ASP A 37 -11.26 0.77 -9.39
CA ASP A 37 -11.50 2.04 -8.72
C ASP A 37 -11.14 1.93 -7.25
N LEU A 38 -10.40 2.92 -6.75
CA LEU A 38 -9.95 2.98 -5.36
C LEU A 38 -9.91 4.43 -4.87
N ASN A 39 -10.01 4.58 -3.56
CA ASN A 39 -9.78 5.88 -2.94
C ASN A 39 -8.28 6.13 -2.85
N ALA A 40 -7.84 7.35 -3.15
CA ALA A 40 -6.46 7.75 -2.99
C ALA A 40 -6.34 9.04 -2.17
N TRP A 41 -5.27 9.13 -1.41
CA TRP A 41 -4.94 10.31 -0.61
C TRP A 41 -3.46 10.62 -0.69
N PHE A 42 -3.12 11.91 -0.72
CA PHE A 42 -1.82 12.38 -0.30
C PHE A 42 -1.94 12.89 1.13
N ASP A 43 -1.02 12.43 1.95
CA ASP A 43 -0.80 13.00 3.27
C ASP A 43 0.18 14.16 3.11
N VAL A 44 -0.34 15.37 3.27
CA VAL A 44 0.37 16.62 2.99
C VAL A 44 0.76 17.36 4.27
N ASP A 45 0.52 16.78 5.46
CA ASP A 45 0.89 17.33 6.78
C ASP A 45 0.55 18.83 6.96
N GLY A 46 -0.67 19.22 6.58
CA GLY A 46 -1.13 20.61 6.67
C GLY A 46 -0.70 21.52 5.51
N GLU A 47 0.08 21.02 4.55
CA GLU A 47 0.36 21.71 3.31
C GLU A 47 -0.87 21.77 2.39
N SER A 48 -0.91 22.77 1.51
CA SER A 48 -2.04 22.96 0.58
C SER A 48 -2.00 22.04 -0.64
N PHE A 49 -0.86 21.42 -0.93
CA PHE A 49 -0.63 20.65 -2.15
C PHE A 49 0.43 19.55 -1.93
N PRO A 50 0.34 18.41 -2.64
CA PRO A 50 1.38 17.38 -2.59
C PRO A 50 2.76 17.88 -3.04
N THR A 51 3.82 17.34 -2.45
CA THR A 51 5.20 17.70 -2.81
C THR A 51 5.62 17.06 -4.13
N ASP A 52 6.63 17.63 -4.79
CA ASP A 52 7.19 17.08 -6.06
C ASP A 52 7.59 15.61 -5.93
N LYS A 53 8.11 15.24 -4.75
CA LYS A 53 8.53 13.87 -4.48
C LYS A 53 7.35 12.92 -4.38
N GLN A 54 6.27 13.34 -3.72
CA GLN A 54 5.02 12.59 -3.67
C GLN A 54 4.39 12.42 -5.05
N LEU A 55 4.37 13.50 -5.84
CA LEU A 55 3.83 13.47 -7.20
C LEU A 55 4.66 12.56 -8.11
N ALA A 56 5.99 12.58 -7.98
CA ALA A 56 6.87 11.65 -8.69
C ALA A 56 6.65 10.18 -8.26
N ALA A 57 6.39 9.91 -6.98
CA ALA A 57 6.04 8.57 -6.51
C ALA A 57 4.69 8.10 -7.09
N TRP A 58 3.68 8.96 -7.04
CA TRP A 58 2.35 8.71 -7.60
C TRP A 58 2.37 8.41 -9.09
N MET A 59 3.09 9.23 -9.87
CA MET A 59 3.25 9.02 -11.31
C MET A 59 3.96 7.69 -11.61
N GLY A 60 5.04 7.40 -10.88
CA GLY A 60 5.76 6.14 -11.01
C GLY A 60 4.84 4.93 -10.80
N PHE A 61 4.03 4.98 -9.75
CA PHE A 61 3.07 3.92 -9.42
C PHE A 61 1.93 3.75 -10.43
N CYS A 62 1.37 4.86 -10.92
CA CYS A 62 0.32 4.83 -11.93
C CYS A 62 0.80 4.25 -13.27
N ASN A 63 2.09 4.41 -13.58
CA ASN A 63 2.70 3.97 -14.83
C ASN A 63 3.20 2.52 -14.82
N ILE A 64 3.14 1.82 -13.68
CA ILE A 64 3.52 0.40 -13.60
C ILE A 64 2.66 -0.42 -14.55
N ASN A 65 3.28 -1.31 -15.32
CA ASN A 65 2.51 -2.21 -16.17
C ASN A 65 1.63 -3.15 -15.32
N PRO A 66 0.37 -3.42 -15.69
CA PRO A 66 -0.50 -4.30 -14.91
C PRO A 66 0.06 -5.72 -14.67
N ASN A 67 0.88 -6.25 -15.58
CA ASN A 67 1.55 -7.54 -15.39
C ASN A 67 2.71 -7.43 -14.39
N GLU A 68 3.52 -6.38 -14.47
CA GLU A 68 4.59 -6.13 -13.49
C GLU A 68 4.00 -5.96 -12.08
N MET A 69 2.89 -5.22 -11.97
CA MET A 69 2.16 -5.06 -10.72
C MET A 69 1.70 -6.40 -10.14
N LYS A 70 1.24 -7.35 -10.98
CA LYS A 70 0.91 -8.70 -10.52
C LYS A 70 2.11 -9.45 -10.01
N GLU A 71 3.22 -9.43 -10.75
CA GLU A 71 4.45 -10.14 -10.36
C GLU A 71 4.99 -9.60 -9.03
N MET A 72 5.01 -8.27 -8.87
CA MET A 72 5.36 -7.62 -7.60
C MET A 72 4.43 -8.05 -6.47
N MET A 73 3.12 -8.11 -6.72
CA MET A 73 2.14 -8.55 -5.72
C MET A 73 2.34 -10.03 -5.35
N ILE A 74 2.60 -10.90 -6.32
CA ILE A 74 2.90 -12.31 -6.10
C ILE A 74 4.16 -12.47 -5.25
N ASP A 75 5.24 -11.74 -5.57
CA ASP A 75 6.50 -11.76 -4.80
C ASP A 75 6.26 -11.32 -3.35
N GLY A 76 5.59 -10.19 -3.15
CA GLY A 76 5.27 -9.68 -1.82
C GLY A 76 4.41 -10.67 -1.00
N LEU A 77 3.37 -11.23 -1.60
CA LEU A 77 2.52 -12.24 -0.96
C LEU A 77 3.29 -13.54 -0.67
N THR A 78 4.23 -13.92 -1.52
CA THR A 78 5.06 -15.13 -1.33
C THR A 78 5.96 -14.96 -0.11
N LYS A 79 6.61 -13.79 0.01
CA LYS A 79 7.43 -13.45 1.18
C LYS A 79 6.60 -13.42 2.47
N LEU A 80 5.40 -12.85 2.41
CA LEU A 80 4.45 -12.88 3.52
C LEU A 80 4.10 -14.33 3.91
N ALA A 81 3.71 -15.16 2.95
CA ALA A 81 3.33 -16.55 3.22
C ALA A 81 4.47 -17.36 3.86
N ASN A 82 5.67 -17.28 3.30
CA ASN A 82 6.86 -17.98 3.81
C ASN A 82 7.18 -17.56 5.25
N LYS A 83 7.00 -16.27 5.57
CA LYS A 83 7.19 -15.77 6.93
C LYS A 83 6.13 -16.27 7.89
N MET A 84 4.87 -16.27 7.46
CA MET A 84 3.76 -16.72 8.28
C MET A 84 3.82 -18.24 8.54
N ASP A 85 4.43 -19.01 7.64
CA ASP A 85 4.63 -20.47 7.80
C ASP A 85 5.60 -20.84 8.94
N VAL A 86 6.52 -19.94 9.33
CA VAL A 86 7.52 -20.22 10.38
C VAL A 86 7.13 -19.68 11.76
N LEU A 87 5.99 -19.00 11.87
CA LEU A 87 5.50 -18.43 13.13
C LEU A 87 4.61 -19.43 13.91
N PRO A 88 4.48 -19.26 15.24
CA PRO A 88 3.54 -20.02 16.06
C PRO A 88 2.08 -19.90 15.60
N ASN A 89 1.22 -20.83 16.03
CA ASN A 89 -0.19 -20.89 15.57
C ASN A 89 -1.03 -19.66 15.91
N ASP A 90 -0.77 -19.04 17.06
CA ASP A 90 -1.35 -17.78 17.50
C ASP A 90 -0.18 -16.87 17.90
N VAL A 91 -0.19 -15.64 17.43
CA VAL A 91 0.80 -14.62 17.78
C VAL A 91 0.07 -13.45 18.39
N GLU A 92 0.46 -13.10 19.61
CA GLU A 92 -0.01 -11.92 20.32
C GLU A 92 0.98 -10.77 20.09
N PRO A 93 0.64 -9.78 19.24
CA PRO A 93 1.48 -8.61 19.08
C PRO A 93 1.41 -7.74 20.35
N GLU A 94 2.46 -6.96 20.62
CA GLU A 94 2.42 -5.97 21.73
C GLU A 94 1.36 -4.88 21.49
N PHE A 95 1.01 -4.61 20.23
CA PHE A 95 -0.12 -3.77 19.84
C PHE A 95 -1.01 -4.48 18.82
N GLY A 96 -2.32 -4.57 19.11
CA GLY A 96 -3.32 -5.10 18.19
C GLY A 96 -3.90 -6.46 18.60
N PRO A 97 -4.78 -7.05 17.77
CA PRO A 97 -5.40 -8.33 18.08
C PRO A 97 -4.43 -9.50 17.87
N ILE A 98 -4.66 -10.58 18.62
CA ILE A 98 -4.03 -11.88 18.35
C ILE A 98 -4.39 -12.31 16.93
N PHE A 99 -3.38 -12.65 16.13
CA PHE A 99 -3.56 -13.13 14.78
C PHE A 99 -3.10 -14.58 14.62
N ARG A 100 -3.56 -15.21 13.54
CA ARG A 100 -3.29 -16.62 13.22
C ARG A 100 -2.44 -16.72 11.96
N PRO A 101 -1.10 -16.82 12.08
CA PRO A 101 -0.19 -16.85 10.93
C PRO A 101 -0.57 -17.90 9.88
N MET A 102 -0.96 -19.10 10.30
CA MET A 102 -1.39 -20.17 9.39
C MET A 102 -2.59 -19.79 8.52
N VAL A 103 -3.51 -18.97 9.04
CA VAL A 103 -4.67 -18.50 8.26
C VAL A 103 -4.24 -17.44 7.25
N ILE A 104 -3.37 -16.52 7.65
CA ILE A 104 -2.79 -15.49 6.79
C ILE A 104 -1.99 -16.14 5.65
N SER A 105 -1.07 -17.07 5.97
CA SER A 105 -0.30 -17.83 4.99
C SER A 105 -1.20 -18.53 3.97
N ARG A 106 -2.20 -19.27 4.43
CA ARG A 106 -3.15 -19.96 3.56
C ARG A 106 -3.91 -18.98 2.65
N ASN A 107 -4.34 -17.83 3.17
CA ASN A 107 -5.02 -16.82 2.37
C ASN A 107 -4.08 -16.19 1.34
N ALA A 108 -2.84 -15.86 1.72
CA ALA A 108 -1.82 -15.35 0.81
C ALA A 108 -1.52 -16.34 -0.33
N LYS A 109 -1.33 -17.64 -0.03
CA LYS A 109 -1.13 -18.71 -1.01
C LYS A 109 -2.29 -18.80 -2.00
N ARG A 110 -3.54 -18.74 -1.51
CA ARG A 110 -4.73 -18.71 -2.38
C ARG A 110 -4.80 -17.45 -3.26
N SER A 111 -4.40 -16.30 -2.74
CA SER A 111 -4.32 -15.05 -3.51
C SER A 111 -3.26 -15.12 -4.59
N ILE A 112 -2.07 -15.65 -4.29
CA ILE A 112 -1.01 -15.89 -5.28
C ILE A 112 -1.54 -16.75 -6.41
N GLU A 113 -2.19 -17.85 -6.08
CA GLU A 113 -2.72 -18.80 -7.07
C GLU A 113 -3.81 -18.15 -7.94
N ALA A 114 -4.71 -17.36 -7.34
CA ALA A 114 -5.75 -16.63 -8.07
C ALA A 114 -5.17 -15.55 -8.99
N VAL A 115 -4.15 -14.82 -8.55
CA VAL A 115 -3.49 -13.77 -9.34
C VAL A 115 -2.71 -14.40 -10.50
N ARG A 116 -1.92 -15.45 -10.22
CA ARG A 116 -1.05 -16.12 -11.20
C ARG A 116 -1.84 -16.74 -12.37
N HIS A 117 -2.99 -17.35 -12.10
CA HIS A 117 -3.81 -17.97 -13.15
C HIS A 117 -4.78 -16.99 -13.84
N SER A 118 -4.89 -15.75 -13.35
CA SER A 118 -5.80 -14.76 -13.89
C SER A 118 -5.17 -13.94 -15.02
N ARG A 119 -5.86 -13.89 -16.16
CA ARG A 119 -5.57 -12.93 -17.24
C ARG A 119 -6.05 -11.50 -16.93
N LYS A 120 -6.89 -11.31 -15.91
CA LYS A 120 -7.45 -10.00 -15.51
C LYS A 120 -6.46 -9.22 -14.65
N THR A 121 -6.51 -7.89 -14.66
CA THR A 121 -5.74 -7.00 -13.75
C THR A 121 -6.03 -7.32 -12.27
N LEU A 122 -5.14 -6.93 -11.35
CA LEU A 122 -5.25 -7.27 -9.92
C LEU A 122 -6.63 -6.93 -9.33
N GLY A 123 -7.12 -5.73 -9.57
CA GLY A 123 -8.41 -5.22 -9.09
C GLY A 123 -9.63 -5.94 -9.67
N LYS A 124 -9.45 -6.73 -10.72
CA LYS A 124 -10.47 -7.58 -11.34
C LYS A 124 -10.31 -9.07 -10.99
N VAL A 125 -9.26 -9.43 -10.25
CA VAL A 125 -9.15 -10.75 -9.59
C VAL A 125 -10.25 -10.84 -8.53
N ALA A 126 -10.73 -12.05 -8.24
CA ALA A 126 -11.88 -12.25 -7.35
C ALA A 126 -11.71 -11.48 -6.02
N LYS A 127 -12.65 -10.56 -5.73
CA LYS A 127 -12.63 -9.70 -4.54
C LYS A 127 -12.57 -10.48 -3.22
N SER A 128 -12.99 -11.75 -3.24
CA SER A 128 -12.92 -12.66 -2.10
C SER A 128 -11.52 -13.20 -1.79
N THR A 129 -10.55 -12.95 -2.66
CA THR A 129 -9.19 -13.47 -2.55
C THR A 129 -8.22 -12.33 -2.34
N LEU A 130 -8.29 -11.30 -3.18
CA LEU A 130 -7.49 -10.10 -3.05
C LEU A 130 -8.33 -8.88 -3.44
N LYS A 131 -8.31 -7.85 -2.61
CA LYS A 131 -8.98 -6.58 -2.90
C LYS A 131 -8.11 -5.43 -2.43
N CYS A 132 -7.70 -4.56 -3.34
CA CYS A 132 -7.14 -3.25 -2.97
C CYS A 132 -8.31 -2.29 -2.75
N SER A 133 -8.38 -1.64 -1.59
CA SER A 133 -9.43 -0.67 -1.28
C SER A 133 -8.97 0.77 -1.44
N SER A 134 -7.68 1.01 -1.22
CA SER A 134 -7.16 2.36 -1.25
C SER A 134 -5.64 2.42 -1.34
N VAL A 135 -5.15 3.61 -1.71
CA VAL A 135 -3.72 3.92 -1.84
C VAL A 135 -3.43 5.26 -1.17
N VAL A 136 -2.29 5.37 -0.51
CA VAL A 136 -1.89 6.56 0.23
C VAL A 136 -0.49 6.91 -0.18
N VAL A 137 -0.24 8.20 -0.41
CA VAL A 137 1.08 8.74 -0.73
C VAL A 137 1.53 9.57 0.47
N PRO A 138 2.32 9.00 1.40
CA PRO A 138 2.74 9.72 2.59
C PRO A 138 3.66 10.89 2.27
N LEU A 139 3.74 11.87 3.16
CA LEU A 139 4.80 12.87 3.11
C LEU A 139 6.15 12.14 3.21
N GLN A 140 7.07 12.46 2.31
CA GLN A 140 8.29 11.66 2.10
C GLN A 140 9.54 12.51 1.91
N ASP A 141 9.51 13.80 2.25
CA ASP A 141 10.58 14.76 1.94
C ASP A 141 11.90 14.46 2.65
N LYS A 142 11.87 13.87 3.85
CA LYS A 142 13.10 13.47 4.56
C LYS A 142 13.45 11.98 4.36
N ALA A 143 12.59 11.22 3.68
CA ALA A 143 12.88 9.84 3.31
C ALA A 143 14.01 9.81 2.26
N PRO A 144 14.90 8.82 2.26
CA PRO A 144 15.88 8.65 1.16
C PRO A 144 15.24 8.03 -0.10
N VAL A 145 14.05 7.42 0.03
CA VAL A 145 13.36 6.68 -1.03
C VAL A 145 12.01 7.30 -1.37
N ARG A 146 11.45 6.87 -2.51
CA ARG A 146 10.06 7.18 -2.88
C ARG A 146 9.17 5.98 -2.58
N PHE A 147 8.03 6.21 -1.96
CA PHE A 147 7.13 5.12 -1.58
C PHE A 147 5.65 5.50 -1.58
N ILE A 148 4.82 4.46 -1.66
CA ILE A 148 3.35 4.51 -1.61
C ILE A 148 2.88 3.35 -0.75
N VAL A 149 1.85 3.60 0.06
CA VAL A 149 1.20 2.58 0.89
C VAL A 149 -0.10 2.15 0.21
N MET A 150 -0.30 0.84 0.11
CA MET A 150 -1.49 0.21 -0.44
C MET A 150 -2.21 -0.57 0.65
N ASN A 151 -3.50 -0.32 0.80
CA ASN A 151 -4.37 -1.10 1.67
C ASN A 151 -5.04 -2.21 0.86
N PHE A 152 -4.85 -3.45 1.29
CA PHE A 152 -5.45 -4.60 0.65
C PHE A 152 -6.06 -5.56 1.66
N GLN A 153 -7.00 -6.35 1.20
CA GLN A 153 -7.68 -7.39 1.95
C GLN A 153 -7.34 -8.74 1.34
N ILE A 154 -6.98 -9.73 2.17
CA ILE A 154 -6.74 -11.11 1.72
C ILE A 154 -7.72 -12.11 2.32
N GLY A 155 -8.33 -12.92 1.45
CA GLY A 155 -9.24 -13.99 1.83
C GLY A 155 -10.69 -13.58 2.09
N ARG A 156 -11.53 -14.58 2.41
CA ARG A 156 -13.00 -14.42 2.57
C ARG A 156 -13.43 -13.79 3.90
N ARG A 157 -12.63 -13.95 4.95
CA ARG A 157 -12.71 -13.19 6.20
C ARG A 157 -11.46 -12.32 6.19
N PRO A 158 -11.56 -11.12 5.61
CA PRO A 158 -10.39 -10.42 5.11
C PRO A 158 -9.49 -10.02 6.28
N TYR A 159 -8.23 -10.43 6.21
CA TYR A 159 -7.17 -9.72 6.92
C TYR A 159 -6.91 -8.46 6.12
N GLU A 160 -7.11 -7.32 6.77
CA GLU A 160 -6.70 -6.04 6.20
C GLU A 160 -5.20 -5.94 6.33
N MET A 161 -4.52 -5.57 5.26
CA MET A 161 -3.08 -5.60 5.17
C MET A 161 -2.58 -4.35 4.48
N GLU A 162 -1.40 -3.92 4.87
CA GLU A 162 -0.68 -2.83 4.24
C GLU A 162 0.48 -3.38 3.43
N ALA A 163 0.69 -2.81 2.23
CA ALA A 163 1.87 -3.04 1.42
C ALA A 163 2.53 -1.71 1.08
N VAL A 164 3.86 -1.67 1.07
CA VAL A 164 4.63 -0.52 0.60
C VAL A 164 5.17 -0.83 -0.79
N PHE A 165 4.80 -0.01 -1.76
CA PHE A 165 5.52 0.08 -3.02
C PHE A 165 6.70 1.03 -2.84
N CYS A 166 7.92 0.52 -2.91
CA CYS A 166 9.14 1.31 -2.75
C CYS A 166 10.22 0.79 -3.70
N ASN A 167 10.83 1.67 -4.49
CA ASN A 167 11.88 1.32 -5.47
C ASN A 167 11.53 0.09 -6.31
N GLU A 168 10.34 0.09 -6.93
CA GLU A 168 9.87 -1.00 -7.81
C GLU A 168 9.68 -2.35 -7.12
N ARG A 169 9.55 -2.36 -5.79
CA ARG A 169 9.29 -3.56 -5.00
C ARG A 169 8.03 -3.39 -4.16
N MET A 170 7.28 -4.48 -4.03
CA MET A 170 6.14 -4.57 -3.12
C MET A 170 6.57 -5.26 -1.82
N LEU A 171 6.40 -4.59 -0.69
CA LEU A 171 6.76 -5.09 0.64
C LEU A 171 5.52 -5.16 1.51
N MET A 172 5.20 -6.33 2.04
CA MET A 172 4.03 -6.51 2.92
C MET A 172 4.41 -6.10 4.34
N VAL A 173 3.78 -5.06 4.87
CA VAL A 173 4.22 -4.40 6.11
C VAL A 173 3.43 -4.83 7.36
N GLY A 174 2.11 -5.03 7.30
CA GLY A 174 1.32 -5.25 8.53
C GLY A 174 -0.14 -5.68 8.28
N GLU A 175 -0.79 -6.26 9.31
CA GLU A 175 -2.27 -6.30 9.41
C GLU A 175 -2.77 -4.95 9.93
N ASN A 176 -3.80 -4.38 9.30
CA ASN A 176 -4.37 -3.09 9.67
C ASN A 176 -5.10 -3.20 11.02
N SER A 177 -4.75 -2.34 11.97
CA SER A 177 -5.44 -2.21 13.27
C SER A 177 -6.72 -1.36 13.19
N GLY A 178 -7.17 -1.00 11.98
CA GLY A 178 -8.43 -0.28 11.76
C GLY A 178 -8.33 1.24 11.96
N ILE A 179 -7.13 1.81 11.94
CA ILE A 179 -6.93 3.26 12.01
C ILE A 179 -6.34 3.66 10.67
N TRP A 180 -7.18 4.22 9.81
CA TRP A 180 -6.83 4.81 8.52
C TRP A 180 -5.46 5.49 8.61
N THR A 181 -4.43 4.97 7.93
CA THR A 181 -3.18 5.70 7.66
C THR A 181 -2.58 6.40 8.87
N ARG A 182 -1.81 5.69 9.71
CA ARG A 182 -1.08 6.35 10.79
C ARG A 182 -0.21 7.47 10.20
N LEU A 183 -0.57 8.72 10.46
CA LEU A 183 0.29 9.90 10.26
C LEU A 183 1.70 9.70 10.89
N GLU A 184 1.88 8.67 11.72
CA GLU A 184 3.17 8.16 12.21
C GLU A 184 4.11 7.61 11.12
N TRP A 185 3.60 7.18 9.95
CA TRP A 185 4.44 6.78 8.80
C TRP A 185 5.34 7.92 8.32
N ILE A 186 4.87 9.18 8.47
CA ILE A 186 5.68 10.37 8.25
C ILE A 186 6.96 10.21 9.08
N ASN A 187 6.88 9.82 10.35
CA ASN A 187 8.06 9.71 11.21
C ASN A 187 8.88 8.45 10.95
N GLU A 188 8.27 7.32 10.59
CA GLU A 188 9.00 6.06 10.38
C GLU A 188 9.75 6.00 9.04
N PHE A 189 9.19 6.58 7.99
CA PHE A 189 9.77 6.53 6.64
C PHE A 189 10.51 7.81 6.26
N ASN A 190 10.24 8.95 6.92
CA ASN A 190 11.08 10.16 6.83
C ASN A 190 12.32 10.12 7.73
N ILE A 191 12.80 8.93 8.08
CA ILE A 191 14.12 8.78 8.70
C ILE A 191 15.14 8.77 7.55
N PRO A 192 16.19 9.62 7.59
CA PRO A 192 17.24 9.66 6.56
C PRO A 192 17.95 8.31 6.32
N MET A 193 17.82 7.38 7.28
CA MET A 193 18.41 6.03 7.26
C MET A 193 17.37 4.91 7.13
N PHE A 194 16.23 5.16 6.48
CA PHE A 194 15.21 4.14 6.27
C PHE A 194 15.82 2.87 5.62
N ASN A 195 15.78 1.76 6.36
CA ASN A 195 16.29 0.48 5.90
C ASN A 195 15.13 -0.38 5.37
N ILE A 196 15.11 -0.56 4.05
CA ILE A 196 14.09 -1.35 3.36
C ILE A 196 14.05 -2.82 3.80
N GLY A 197 15.17 -3.35 4.35
CA GLY A 197 15.25 -4.70 4.92
C GLY A 197 14.54 -4.84 6.27
N THR A 198 14.30 -3.73 6.98
CA THR A 198 13.57 -3.69 8.25
C THR A 198 12.14 -3.17 8.10
N ALA A 199 11.69 -2.91 6.87
CA ALA A 199 10.33 -2.47 6.52
C ALA A 199 9.28 -3.59 6.62
N LEU A 200 9.47 -4.51 7.53
CA LEU A 200 8.47 -5.43 8.04
C LEU A 200 8.13 -4.87 9.42
N HIS A 201 6.85 -4.86 9.83
CA HIS A 201 6.41 -4.38 11.15
C HIS A 201 7.43 -4.73 12.25
N PRO A 202 7.59 -3.96 13.35
CA PRO A 202 8.44 -4.36 14.46
C PRO A 202 8.24 -5.83 14.95
N TYR A 203 7.04 -6.42 14.78
CA TYR A 203 6.74 -7.84 15.09
C TYR A 203 7.25 -8.85 14.05
N TRP A 204 7.68 -8.36 12.91
CA TRP A 204 8.04 -9.11 11.72
C TRP A 204 9.51 -8.88 11.34
N ARG A 205 10.30 -8.11 12.08
CA ARG A 205 11.76 -8.13 11.86
C ARG A 205 12.30 -9.48 12.37
N PRO A 206 13.07 -10.25 11.57
CA PRO A 206 13.95 -11.25 12.16
C PRO A 206 14.95 -10.50 13.06
N GLU A 207 15.20 -11.03 14.25
CA GLU A 207 16.34 -10.63 15.07
C GLU A 207 17.67 -10.81 14.30
#